data_AF-A0A3M1RH26-F1
#
_entry.id   AF-A0A3M1RH26-F1
#
_cell.length_a   1.000
_cell.length_b   1.000
_cell.length_c   1.000
_cell.angle_alpha   90.00
_cell.angle_beta   90.00
_cell.angle_gamma   90.00
#
_symmetry.space_group_name_H-M   'P 1'
#
loop_
_entity.id
_entity.type
_entity.pdbx_description
1 polymer ?
#
loop_
_entity_poly.entity_id
_entity_poly.type
_entity_poly.pdbx_seq_one_letter_code
_entity_poly.pdbx_strand_id
1 'polypeptide(L)'
;MVKNIAAKVLSNPQKEGLYIHRRNLFNRERTMKQGILIIIAALALSPAAVHGQGPGYGLRWSYTADGWVTGAAVSADGRYVAAGSEDQMVYLLNSTGGLIWRRKIHGAVTDLSIDGSGSYIAAGSTDTNIYVMDRNGSMVLLEDLGSDEVSEVSISKDGRYVAAAAKDRVYLLSMDRVLLWSQRLDGDVRGLSISENGSYIAAGSEAGSIYLFDRDGRIIWTYGSGLGLSGVSIAGDGSYVAAASRLNDLYMVNDRGVLVWSRKIGWSPLDVAVLDHGLTVAALTEEGGLYLYSREGNLTGTFALNGPVHGFSISKDGSYIAASYDRPSRELRFFAEALPEQTAAKESPVEVILLANSVDLDGALDLLLFLKSSGARVIHVSASDFMDRYRQSGSVVILGGPDAYEQVGGVVREILSEDEQRAIREPGSREMYVKSGVWASGQRIIVIAGSDRAGTMEAHRFYRGRLASELGL
;
A
#
# COMPACT_ATOMS: atom_id res chain seq x y z
N MET A 1 2.31 18.22 -80.46
CA MET A 1 1.94 16.95 -79.79
C MET A 1 2.11 17.12 -78.28
N VAL A 2 1.41 18.13 -77.76
CA VAL A 2 1.33 18.56 -76.36
C VAL A 2 -0.12 18.25 -75.96
N LYS A 3 -0.32 17.66 -74.77
CA LYS A 3 -1.49 16.89 -74.28
C LYS A 3 -1.35 15.38 -74.48
N ASN A 4 -0.51 14.70 -73.67
CA ASN A 4 -0.81 13.32 -73.18
C ASN A 4 0.21 12.65 -72.23
N ILE A 5 1.08 13.36 -71.49
CA ILE A 5 1.99 12.68 -70.53
C ILE A 5 1.95 13.26 -69.09
N ALA A 6 1.23 14.37 -68.83
CA ALA A 6 1.13 14.96 -67.49
C ALA A 6 -0.12 14.53 -66.68
N ALA A 7 -0.91 13.55 -67.15
CA ALA A 7 -2.16 13.12 -66.50
C ALA A 7 -2.12 11.70 -65.91
N LYS A 8 -0.92 11.13 -65.68
CA LYS A 8 -0.80 9.76 -65.13
C LYS A 8 0.15 9.62 -63.93
N VAL A 9 0.46 10.73 -63.23
CA VAL A 9 1.32 10.72 -62.02
C VAL A 9 0.68 11.38 -60.79
N LEU A 10 -0.54 11.92 -60.87
CA LEU A 10 -1.20 12.63 -59.75
C LEU A 10 -2.52 12.03 -59.27
N SER A 11 -2.75 10.72 -59.44
CA SER A 11 -3.84 10.02 -58.74
C SER A 11 -3.31 8.73 -58.11
N ASN A 12 -2.49 8.87 -57.06
CA ASN A 12 -2.14 7.75 -56.20
C ASN A 12 -2.82 7.94 -54.82
N PRO A 13 -3.97 7.30 -54.56
CA PRO A 13 -4.72 7.44 -53.31
C PRO A 13 -3.95 6.95 -52.07
N GLN A 14 -2.83 6.24 -52.24
CA GLN A 14 -1.98 5.82 -51.12
C GLN A 14 -1.09 6.94 -50.54
N LYS A 15 -0.83 8.04 -51.28
CA LYS A 15 -0.04 9.17 -50.75
C LYS A 15 -0.87 10.18 -49.95
N GLU A 16 -2.16 10.31 -50.25
CA GLU A 16 -3.08 11.15 -49.45
C GLU A 16 -3.35 10.54 -48.07
N GLY A 17 -3.49 9.21 -47.97
CA GLY A 17 -3.62 8.51 -46.70
C GLY A 17 -2.42 8.72 -45.76
N LEU A 18 -1.20 8.72 -46.30
CA LEU A 18 0.03 8.94 -45.52
C LEU A 18 0.18 10.38 -45.03
N TYR A 19 -0.29 11.36 -45.82
CA TYR A 19 -0.27 12.78 -45.46
C TYR A 19 -1.31 13.12 -44.40
N ILE A 20 -2.51 12.52 -44.48
CA ILE A 20 -3.57 12.65 -43.47
C ILE A 20 -3.14 11.98 -42.16
N HIS A 21 -2.46 10.83 -42.23
CA HIS A 21 -1.97 10.12 -41.04
C HIS A 21 -0.86 10.90 -40.31
N ARG A 22 0.11 11.49 -41.04
CA ARG A 22 1.12 12.37 -40.43
C ARG A 22 0.54 13.66 -39.84
N ARG A 23 -0.50 14.23 -40.46
CA ARG A 23 -1.19 15.43 -39.94
C ARG A 23 -1.99 15.12 -38.67
N ASN A 24 -2.58 13.93 -38.58
CA ASN A 24 -3.28 13.44 -37.38
C ASN A 24 -2.32 13.12 -36.23
N LEU A 25 -1.13 12.56 -36.51
CA LEU A 25 -0.07 12.38 -35.51
C LEU A 25 0.47 13.72 -35.00
N PHE A 26 0.73 14.67 -35.89
CA PHE A 26 1.22 16.00 -35.51
C PHE A 26 0.18 16.80 -34.73
N ASN A 27 -1.11 16.65 -35.06
CA ASN A 27 -2.19 17.22 -34.27
C ASN A 27 -2.30 16.55 -32.90
N ARG A 28 -2.21 15.21 -32.79
CA ARG A 28 -2.19 14.49 -31.49
C ARG A 28 -1.04 14.92 -30.58
N GLU A 29 0.18 15.10 -31.11
CA GLU A 29 1.31 15.60 -30.32
C GLU A 29 1.10 17.05 -29.88
N ARG A 30 0.44 17.88 -30.70
CA ARG A 30 0.14 19.28 -30.35
C ARG A 30 -0.97 19.37 -29.32
N THR A 31 -1.99 18.49 -29.40
CA THR A 31 -3.03 18.35 -28.38
C THR A 31 -2.47 17.79 -27.08
N MET A 32 -1.52 16.85 -27.12
CA MET A 32 -0.79 16.40 -25.92
C MET A 32 0.05 17.52 -25.30
N LYS A 33 0.81 18.27 -26.11
CA LYS A 33 1.62 19.38 -25.58
C LYS A 33 0.77 20.53 -25.04
N GLN A 34 -0.39 20.80 -25.64
CA GLN A 34 -1.37 21.75 -25.10
C GLN A 34 -2.07 21.21 -23.85
N GLY A 35 -2.34 19.90 -23.78
CA GLY A 35 -2.82 19.22 -22.57
C GLY A 35 -1.83 19.32 -21.41
N ILE A 36 -0.53 19.06 -21.66
CA ILE A 36 0.54 19.18 -20.67
C ILE A 36 0.72 20.64 -20.19
N LEU A 37 0.57 21.62 -21.08
CA LEU A 37 0.62 23.04 -20.68
C LEU A 37 -0.60 23.45 -19.85
N ILE A 38 -1.78 22.88 -20.15
CA ILE A 38 -3.00 23.09 -19.36
C ILE A 38 -2.91 22.38 -18.01
N ILE A 39 -2.22 21.24 -17.90
CA ILE A 39 -1.98 20.54 -16.62
C ILE A 39 -1.18 21.43 -15.65
N ILE A 40 -0.14 22.13 -16.14
CA ILE A 40 0.66 23.06 -15.29
C ILE A 40 -0.18 24.29 -14.86
N ALA A 41 -1.10 24.76 -15.70
CA ALA A 41 -1.95 25.92 -15.39
C ALA A 41 -3.19 25.57 -14.54
N ALA A 42 -3.75 24.36 -14.68
CA ALA A 42 -4.91 23.88 -13.93
C ALA A 42 -4.55 23.46 -12.49
N LEU A 43 -3.30 23.03 -12.25
CA LEU A 43 -2.74 22.86 -10.91
C LEU A 43 -2.61 24.19 -10.12
N ALA A 44 -2.69 25.34 -10.80
CA ALA A 44 -2.62 26.66 -10.17
C ALA A 44 -4.00 27.33 -9.94
N LEU A 45 -5.11 26.71 -10.39
CA LEU A 45 -6.46 27.30 -10.36
C LEU A 45 -7.52 26.33 -9.82
N SER A 46 -7.16 25.42 -8.92
CA SER A 46 -8.14 24.81 -8.02
C SER A 46 -8.69 25.88 -7.07
N PRO A 47 -10.03 26.06 -6.96
CA PRO A 47 -10.60 26.94 -5.95
C PRO A 47 -10.16 26.47 -4.57
N ALA A 48 -9.60 27.42 -3.82
CA ALA A 48 -9.16 27.34 -2.43
C ALA A 48 -9.48 26.02 -1.71
N ALA A 49 -8.44 25.18 -1.63
CA ALA A 49 -8.14 24.25 -0.54
C ALA A 49 -9.30 23.95 0.44
N VAL A 50 -10.15 22.99 0.07
CA VAL A 50 -10.76 22.13 1.07
C VAL A 50 -9.63 21.20 1.53
N HIS A 51 -8.98 21.57 2.65
CA HIS A 51 -8.07 20.67 3.36
C HIS A 51 -8.91 19.53 3.95
N GLY A 52 -9.24 18.54 3.11
CA GLY A 52 -9.70 17.24 3.56
C GLY A 52 -8.48 16.47 4.09
N GLN A 53 -8.47 16.22 5.39
CA GLN A 53 -7.58 15.29 6.08
C GLN A 53 -7.92 13.86 5.63
N GLY A 54 -7.64 13.53 4.37
CA GLY A 54 -7.56 12.14 3.93
C GLY A 54 -6.17 11.59 4.26
N PRO A 55 -6.01 10.28 4.46
CA PRO A 55 -4.68 9.70 4.52
C PRO A 55 -3.93 10.02 3.23
N GLY A 56 -2.79 10.70 3.34
CA GLY A 56 -1.85 10.74 2.23
C GLY A 56 -1.36 9.32 1.98
N TYR A 57 -1.13 8.89 0.75
CA TYR A 57 -0.40 7.65 0.49
C TYR A 57 1.06 7.97 0.16
N GLY A 58 1.99 7.30 0.82
CA GLY A 58 3.42 7.41 0.53
C GLY A 58 3.86 6.30 -0.41
N LEU A 59 4.55 6.63 -1.50
CA LEU A 59 5.26 5.63 -2.31
C LEU A 59 6.32 4.97 -1.42
N ARG A 60 6.22 3.64 -1.25
CA ARG A 60 7.17 2.87 -0.42
C ARG A 60 8.29 2.31 -1.27
N TRP A 61 7.96 1.77 -2.43
CA TRP A 61 8.92 1.28 -3.40
C TRP A 61 8.28 1.16 -4.78
N SER A 62 9.12 1.08 -5.80
CA SER A 62 8.75 0.67 -7.15
C SER A 62 9.59 -0.54 -7.57
N TYR A 63 9.01 -1.35 -8.45
CA TYR A 63 9.67 -2.51 -9.05
C TYR A 63 9.42 -2.47 -10.56
N THR A 64 10.48 -2.67 -11.35
CA THR A 64 10.40 -2.72 -12.80
C THR A 64 10.39 -4.16 -13.27
N ALA A 65 9.30 -4.58 -13.92
CA ALA A 65 9.21 -5.89 -14.54
C ALA A 65 9.91 -5.91 -15.92
N ASP A 66 10.17 -7.12 -16.44
CA ASP A 66 10.79 -7.26 -17.75
C ASP A 66 9.82 -6.86 -18.89
N GLY A 67 8.51 -7.07 -18.70
CA GLY A 67 7.41 -6.59 -19.55
C GLY A 67 6.50 -5.54 -18.89
N TRP A 68 5.42 -5.16 -19.58
CA TRP A 68 4.41 -4.26 -19.00
C TRP A 68 3.60 -4.99 -17.94
N VAL A 69 3.35 -4.32 -16.84
CA VAL A 69 2.54 -4.85 -15.74
C VAL A 69 1.08 -4.53 -16.04
N THR A 70 0.25 -5.55 -16.20
CA THR A 70 -1.17 -5.44 -16.59
C THR A 70 -2.09 -5.40 -15.38
N GLY A 71 -1.74 -6.13 -14.32
CA GLY A 71 -2.45 -6.10 -13.04
C GLY A 71 -1.51 -5.99 -11.85
N ALA A 72 -2.07 -5.56 -10.72
CA ALA A 72 -1.38 -5.44 -9.44
C ALA A 72 -2.34 -5.83 -8.30
N ALA A 73 -1.89 -6.59 -7.32
CA ALA A 73 -2.69 -6.96 -6.15
C ALA A 73 -1.90 -6.89 -4.85
N VAL A 74 -2.57 -6.55 -3.74
CA VAL A 74 -1.96 -6.44 -2.41
C VAL A 74 -2.72 -7.30 -1.38
N SER A 75 -1.98 -8.01 -0.53
CA SER A 75 -2.56 -8.77 0.60
C SER A 75 -3.17 -7.82 1.64
N ALA A 76 -4.11 -8.32 2.46
CA ALA A 76 -4.82 -7.46 3.41
C ALA A 76 -3.87 -6.81 4.43
N ASP A 77 -2.78 -7.49 4.79
CA ASP A 77 -1.76 -7.02 5.73
C ASP A 77 -0.61 -6.25 5.07
N GLY A 78 -0.67 -6.01 3.75
CA GLY A 78 0.39 -5.32 2.99
C GLY A 78 1.72 -6.07 2.92
N ARG A 79 1.79 -7.32 3.38
CA ARG A 79 3.04 -8.11 3.38
C ARG A 79 3.44 -8.61 2.00
N TYR A 80 2.46 -8.78 1.12
CA TYR A 80 2.67 -9.34 -0.20
C TYR A 80 2.04 -8.46 -1.27
N VAL A 81 2.80 -8.24 -2.33
CA VAL A 81 2.33 -7.55 -3.53
C VAL A 81 2.58 -8.45 -4.73
N ALA A 82 1.54 -8.74 -5.49
CA ALA A 82 1.60 -9.54 -6.70
C ALA A 82 1.47 -8.65 -7.95
N ALA A 83 2.12 -9.07 -9.03
CA ALA A 83 2.06 -8.40 -10.31
C ALA A 83 2.01 -9.40 -11.46
N GLY A 84 1.24 -9.06 -12.48
CA GLY A 84 1.04 -9.84 -13.70
C GLY A 84 1.54 -9.05 -14.87
N SER A 85 2.18 -9.70 -15.85
CA SER A 85 2.79 -8.99 -16.96
C SER A 85 2.53 -9.61 -18.32
N GLU A 86 2.59 -8.77 -19.36
CA GLU A 86 2.63 -9.17 -20.77
C GLU A 86 3.87 -10.03 -21.11
N ASP A 87 4.90 -10.06 -20.26
CA ASP A 87 6.05 -10.95 -20.40
C ASP A 87 5.76 -12.43 -20.02
N GLN A 88 4.50 -12.76 -19.73
CA GLN A 88 4.03 -14.09 -19.32
C GLN A 88 4.52 -14.50 -17.93
N MET A 89 4.91 -13.54 -17.08
CA MET A 89 5.31 -13.79 -15.70
C MET A 89 4.27 -13.25 -14.72
N VAL A 90 4.09 -14.03 -13.65
CA VAL A 90 3.51 -13.57 -12.38
C VAL A 90 4.66 -13.37 -11.40
N TYR A 91 4.65 -12.25 -10.69
CA TYR A 91 5.65 -11.86 -9.70
C TYR A 91 4.99 -11.79 -8.33
N LEU A 92 5.72 -12.21 -7.29
CA LEU A 92 5.37 -11.95 -5.90
C LEU A 92 6.53 -11.24 -5.20
N LEU A 93 6.21 -10.13 -4.55
CA LEU A 93 7.14 -9.27 -3.82
C LEU A 93 6.72 -9.19 -2.36
N ASN A 94 7.68 -8.96 -1.48
CA ASN A 94 7.43 -8.67 -0.07
C ASN A 94 7.14 -7.17 0.15
N SER A 95 6.78 -6.80 1.37
CA SER A 95 6.48 -5.41 1.76
C SER A 95 7.64 -4.43 1.58
N THR A 96 8.88 -4.90 1.41
CA THR A 96 10.06 -4.05 1.17
C THR A 96 10.46 -3.98 -0.31
N GLY A 97 9.64 -4.52 -1.22
CA GLY A 97 9.91 -4.54 -2.67
C GLY A 97 10.91 -5.62 -3.10
N GLY A 98 11.28 -6.54 -2.20
CA GLY A 98 12.12 -7.68 -2.52
C GLY A 98 11.32 -8.74 -3.27
N LEU A 99 11.81 -9.16 -4.44
CA LEU A 99 11.23 -10.27 -5.21
C LEU A 99 11.34 -11.57 -4.40
N ILE A 100 10.20 -12.19 -4.10
CA ILE A 100 10.13 -13.51 -3.46
C ILE A 100 10.26 -14.59 -4.53
N TRP A 101 9.45 -14.50 -5.58
CA TRP A 101 9.53 -15.37 -6.75
C TRP A 101 8.92 -14.71 -7.98
N ARG A 102 9.26 -15.25 -9.15
CA ARG A 102 8.52 -15.05 -10.39
C ARG A 102 8.24 -16.40 -11.05
N ARG A 103 7.06 -16.56 -11.65
CA ARG A 103 6.64 -17.78 -12.30
C ARG A 103 6.15 -17.47 -13.71
N LYS A 104 6.71 -18.20 -14.67
CA LYS A 104 6.25 -18.19 -16.04
C LYS A 104 4.95 -18.98 -16.18
N ILE A 105 3.97 -18.39 -16.85
CA ILE A 105 2.75 -19.05 -17.31
C ILE A 105 2.75 -19.11 -18.85
N HIS A 106 1.68 -19.64 -19.44
CA HIS A 106 1.47 -19.54 -20.88
C HIS A 106 0.51 -18.36 -21.15
N GLY A 107 0.88 -17.50 -22.11
CA GLY A 107 0.14 -16.26 -22.39
C GLY A 107 0.49 -15.08 -21.47
N ALA A 108 0.15 -13.88 -21.92
CA ALA A 108 0.22 -12.66 -21.13
C ALA A 108 -0.82 -12.71 -20.00
N VAL A 109 -0.43 -12.23 -18.81
CA VAL A 109 -1.38 -12.02 -17.71
C VAL A 109 -2.27 -10.83 -18.06
N THR A 110 -3.57 -10.98 -17.91
CA THR A 110 -4.59 -9.96 -18.20
C THR A 110 -5.05 -9.26 -16.93
N ASP A 111 -5.24 -10.05 -15.86
CA ASP A 111 -5.66 -9.57 -14.54
C ASP A 111 -5.15 -10.52 -13.44
N LEU A 112 -5.09 -10.04 -12.19
CA LEU A 112 -4.69 -10.85 -11.05
C LEU A 112 -5.35 -10.47 -9.73
N SER A 113 -5.39 -11.43 -8.81
CA SER A 113 -5.95 -11.26 -7.48
C SER A 113 -5.16 -12.02 -6.43
N ILE A 114 -5.17 -11.53 -5.19
CA ILE A 114 -4.51 -12.15 -4.03
C ILE A 114 -5.50 -12.27 -2.86
N ASP A 115 -5.46 -13.43 -2.18
CA ASP A 115 -6.31 -13.69 -1.02
C ASP A 115 -5.90 -12.81 0.18
N GLY A 116 -6.69 -12.86 1.27
CA GLY A 116 -6.47 -12.00 2.43
C GLY A 116 -5.11 -12.23 3.08
N SER A 117 -4.65 -13.48 3.11
CA SER A 117 -3.40 -13.87 3.76
C SER A 117 -2.16 -13.81 2.87
N GLY A 118 -2.34 -13.58 1.56
CA GLY A 118 -1.26 -13.72 0.57
C GLY A 118 -0.79 -15.16 0.37
N SER A 119 -1.60 -16.14 0.74
CA SER A 119 -1.32 -17.57 0.54
C SER A 119 -1.51 -18.00 -0.92
N TYR A 120 -2.42 -17.35 -1.65
CA TYR A 120 -2.77 -17.70 -3.02
C TYR A 120 -2.87 -16.48 -3.91
N ILE A 121 -2.30 -16.60 -5.12
CA ILE A 121 -2.32 -15.60 -6.18
C ILE A 121 -3.05 -16.23 -7.36
N ALA A 122 -4.16 -15.65 -7.78
CA ALA A 122 -4.90 -16.04 -8.98
C ALA A 122 -4.56 -15.08 -10.14
N ALA A 123 -4.38 -15.61 -11.34
CA ALA A 123 -4.08 -14.85 -12.54
C ALA A 123 -4.94 -15.35 -13.71
N GLY A 124 -5.57 -14.41 -14.42
CA GLY A 124 -6.17 -14.65 -15.72
C GLY A 124 -5.14 -14.49 -16.83
N SER A 125 -5.32 -15.18 -17.95
CA SER A 125 -4.40 -15.12 -19.08
C SER A 125 -5.09 -15.06 -20.43
N THR A 126 -4.37 -14.46 -21.37
CA THR A 126 -4.67 -14.46 -22.82
C THR A 126 -4.70 -15.86 -23.44
N ASP A 127 -4.17 -16.88 -22.77
CA ASP A 127 -4.17 -18.26 -23.24
C ASP A 127 -5.41 -19.07 -22.80
N THR A 128 -6.47 -18.39 -22.36
CA THR A 128 -7.75 -18.95 -21.88
C THR A 128 -7.72 -19.65 -20.51
N ASN A 129 -6.58 -19.65 -19.82
CA ASN A 129 -6.42 -20.32 -18.54
C ASN A 129 -6.52 -19.38 -17.32
N ILE A 130 -7.00 -19.95 -16.22
CA ILE A 130 -6.81 -19.42 -14.87
C ILE A 130 -5.63 -20.15 -14.23
N TYR A 131 -4.68 -19.39 -13.71
CA TYR A 131 -3.54 -19.89 -12.96
C TYR A 131 -3.67 -19.50 -11.50
N VAL A 132 -3.58 -20.45 -10.56
CA VAL A 132 -3.47 -20.14 -9.13
C VAL A 132 -2.19 -20.71 -8.57
N MET A 133 -1.38 -19.85 -7.95
CA MET A 133 -0.12 -20.20 -7.33
C MET A 133 -0.18 -20.01 -5.82
N ASP A 134 0.53 -20.85 -5.07
CA ASP A 134 0.75 -20.61 -3.64
C ASP A 134 1.82 -19.52 -3.40
N ARG A 135 1.98 -19.11 -2.14
CA ARG A 135 3.00 -18.14 -1.71
C ARG A 135 4.45 -18.52 -2.04
N ASN A 136 4.72 -19.79 -2.34
CA ASN A 136 6.05 -20.28 -2.76
C ASN A 136 6.18 -20.35 -4.29
N GLY A 137 5.15 -19.93 -5.02
CA GLY A 137 5.07 -19.96 -6.47
C GLY A 137 4.64 -21.32 -7.03
N SER A 138 4.23 -22.30 -6.23
CA SER A 138 3.78 -23.61 -6.72
C SER A 138 2.39 -23.50 -7.36
N MET A 139 2.18 -24.12 -8.52
CA MET A 139 0.87 -24.13 -9.18
C MET A 139 -0.08 -25.06 -8.41
N VAL A 140 -1.16 -24.50 -7.86
CA VAL A 140 -2.16 -25.25 -7.07
C VAL A 140 -3.45 -25.49 -7.84
N LEU A 141 -3.81 -24.60 -8.77
CA LEU A 141 -4.92 -24.75 -9.69
C LEU A 141 -4.52 -24.24 -11.08
N LEU A 142 -4.91 -24.99 -12.11
CA LEU A 142 -4.81 -24.62 -13.51
C LEU A 142 -6.10 -25.11 -14.17
N GLU A 143 -6.90 -24.18 -14.67
CA GLU A 143 -8.17 -24.49 -15.34
C GLU A 143 -8.26 -23.73 -16.67
N ASP A 144 -8.53 -24.47 -17.75
CA ASP A 144 -8.82 -23.91 -19.06
C ASP A 144 -10.32 -23.66 -19.20
N LEU A 145 -10.72 -22.40 -19.41
CA LEU A 145 -12.14 -22.06 -19.60
C LEU A 145 -12.62 -22.34 -21.02
N GLY A 146 -11.71 -22.60 -21.97
CA GLY A 146 -12.00 -23.03 -23.35
C GLY A 146 -12.80 -22.02 -24.19
N SER A 147 -12.99 -20.79 -23.71
CA SER A 147 -13.86 -19.79 -24.35
C SER A 147 -13.10 -18.67 -25.04
N ASP A 148 -12.32 -17.90 -24.28
CA ASP A 148 -11.62 -16.69 -24.71
C ASP A 148 -10.57 -16.32 -23.65
N GLU A 149 -9.82 -15.25 -23.86
CA GLU A 149 -8.93 -14.71 -22.83
C GLU A 149 -9.71 -14.44 -21.54
N VAL A 150 -9.08 -14.78 -20.40
CA VAL A 150 -9.66 -14.54 -19.09
C VAL A 150 -9.45 -13.06 -18.78
N SER A 151 -10.45 -12.22 -18.97
CA SER A 151 -10.31 -10.76 -18.84
C SER A 151 -10.28 -10.27 -17.39
N GLU A 152 -10.88 -11.02 -16.46
CA GLU A 152 -11.02 -10.65 -15.06
C GLU A 152 -10.84 -11.88 -14.15
N VAL A 153 -10.22 -11.69 -12.99
CA VAL A 153 -10.09 -12.75 -11.96
C VAL A 153 -10.20 -12.18 -10.55
N SER A 154 -10.88 -12.90 -9.66
CA SER A 154 -11.04 -12.49 -8.27
C SER A 154 -11.02 -13.70 -7.34
N ILE A 155 -10.13 -13.71 -6.34
CA ILE A 155 -10.07 -14.77 -5.32
C ILE A 155 -10.72 -14.30 -4.02
N SER A 156 -11.51 -15.17 -3.38
CA SER A 156 -12.09 -14.87 -2.07
C SER A 156 -11.00 -14.71 -1.02
N LYS A 157 -11.23 -13.87 -0.01
CA LYS A 157 -10.19 -13.55 0.99
C LYS A 157 -9.84 -14.72 1.90
N ASP A 158 -10.78 -15.65 2.08
CA ASP A 158 -10.52 -16.95 2.72
C ASP A 158 -9.77 -17.96 1.81
N GLY A 159 -9.50 -17.59 0.55
CA GLY A 159 -8.75 -18.40 -0.39
C GLY A 159 -9.44 -19.69 -0.80
N ARG A 160 -10.78 -19.75 -0.78
CA ARG A 160 -11.55 -20.97 -1.12
C ARG A 160 -12.17 -20.96 -2.51
N TYR A 161 -12.42 -19.78 -3.07
CA TYR A 161 -13.13 -19.64 -4.34
C TYR A 161 -12.41 -18.66 -5.27
N VAL A 162 -12.47 -18.95 -6.57
CA VAL A 162 -11.99 -18.06 -7.63
C VAL A 162 -13.14 -17.78 -8.57
N ALA A 163 -13.48 -16.51 -8.72
CA ALA A 163 -14.33 -16.03 -9.80
C ALA A 163 -13.44 -15.61 -10.97
N ALA A 164 -13.90 -15.88 -12.19
CA ALA A 164 -13.23 -15.43 -13.40
C ALA A 164 -14.25 -15.00 -14.46
N ALA A 165 -13.82 -14.16 -15.40
CA ALA A 165 -14.62 -13.85 -16.56
C ALA A 165 -13.83 -13.96 -17.86
N ALA A 166 -14.51 -14.40 -18.91
CA ALA A 166 -13.99 -14.40 -20.28
C ALA A 166 -15.12 -13.95 -21.20
N LYS A 167 -14.91 -12.83 -21.90
CA LYS A 167 -15.97 -12.12 -22.64
C LYS A 167 -17.20 -11.89 -21.77
N ASP A 168 -18.36 -12.38 -22.18
CA ASP A 168 -19.66 -12.20 -21.53
C ASP A 168 -19.99 -13.31 -20.53
N ARG A 169 -19.03 -14.15 -20.16
CA ARG A 169 -19.27 -15.28 -19.25
C ARG A 169 -18.51 -15.12 -17.96
N VAL A 170 -19.22 -15.30 -16.85
CA VAL A 170 -18.67 -15.39 -15.49
C VAL A 170 -18.62 -16.85 -15.07
N TYR A 171 -17.56 -17.22 -14.37
CA TYR A 171 -17.30 -18.55 -13.83
C TYR A 171 -17.02 -18.44 -12.33
N LEU A 172 -17.45 -19.45 -11.56
CA LEU A 172 -17.01 -19.63 -10.18
C LEU A 172 -16.43 -21.02 -9.99
N LEU A 173 -15.24 -21.08 -9.40
CA LEU A 173 -14.50 -22.29 -9.14
C LEU A 173 -14.22 -22.42 -7.64
N SER A 174 -14.26 -23.65 -7.14
CA SER A 174 -13.65 -24.01 -5.84
C SER A 174 -12.16 -24.25 -6.03
N MET A 175 -11.36 -23.92 -5.01
CA MET A 175 -9.93 -24.27 -4.95
C MET A 175 -9.67 -25.79 -4.97
N ASP A 176 -10.70 -26.61 -4.74
CA ASP A 176 -10.67 -28.07 -4.94
C ASP A 176 -10.78 -28.48 -6.42
N ARG A 177 -10.58 -27.56 -7.37
CA ARG A 177 -10.61 -27.77 -8.83
C ARG A 177 -11.96 -28.22 -9.36
N VAL A 178 -13.02 -27.60 -8.84
CA VAL A 178 -14.38 -27.84 -9.27
C VAL A 178 -14.96 -26.55 -9.83
N LEU A 179 -15.31 -26.56 -11.12
CA LEU A 179 -16.18 -25.54 -11.68
C LEU A 179 -17.57 -25.68 -11.06
N LEU A 180 -17.98 -24.68 -10.27
CA LEU A 180 -19.27 -24.70 -9.56
C LEU A 180 -20.40 -24.29 -10.49
N TRP A 181 -20.20 -23.22 -11.27
CA TRP A 181 -21.14 -22.76 -12.29
C TRP A 181 -20.49 -21.80 -13.29
N SER A 182 -21.16 -21.59 -14.41
CA SER A 182 -20.91 -20.45 -15.31
C SER A 182 -22.22 -19.82 -15.77
N GLN A 183 -22.21 -18.51 -15.99
CA GLN A 183 -23.37 -17.70 -16.38
C GLN A 183 -22.98 -16.75 -17.50
N ARG A 184 -23.84 -16.63 -18.53
CA ARG A 184 -23.65 -15.68 -19.63
C ARG A 184 -24.45 -14.41 -19.35
N LEU A 185 -23.81 -13.25 -19.47
CA LEU A 185 -24.38 -11.93 -19.22
C LEU A 185 -24.80 -11.27 -20.55
N ASP A 186 -25.26 -10.03 -20.47
CA ASP A 186 -25.75 -9.23 -21.60
C ASP A 186 -24.65 -8.52 -22.40
N GLY A 187 -23.39 -8.62 -21.97
CA GLY A 187 -22.22 -8.08 -22.66
C GLY A 187 -20.93 -8.50 -21.98
N ASP A 188 -19.80 -8.11 -22.58
CA ASP A 188 -18.47 -8.42 -22.04
C ASP A 188 -18.33 -7.93 -20.60
N VAL A 189 -17.79 -8.78 -19.74
CA VAL A 189 -17.53 -8.46 -18.34
C VAL A 189 -16.31 -7.55 -18.27
N ARG A 190 -16.49 -6.39 -17.63
CA ARG A 190 -15.47 -5.33 -17.46
C ARG A 190 -15.12 -5.06 -16.00
N GLY A 191 -15.59 -5.92 -15.10
CA GLY A 191 -15.31 -5.83 -13.69
C GLY A 191 -15.91 -7.01 -12.96
N LEU A 192 -15.12 -7.65 -12.12
CA LEU A 192 -15.51 -8.85 -11.38
C LEU A 192 -14.98 -8.80 -9.95
N SER A 193 -15.85 -9.07 -8.97
CA SER A 193 -15.44 -9.04 -7.57
C SER A 193 -16.19 -10.08 -6.74
N ILE A 194 -15.47 -10.80 -5.88
CA ILE A 194 -16.03 -11.82 -4.99
C ILE A 194 -15.98 -11.35 -3.53
N SER A 195 -17.01 -11.66 -2.74
CA SER A 195 -17.05 -11.35 -1.31
C SER A 195 -15.99 -12.13 -0.53
N GLU A 196 -15.66 -11.69 0.69
CA GLU A 196 -14.53 -12.25 1.47
C GLU A 196 -14.62 -13.75 1.69
N ASN A 197 -15.85 -14.24 1.89
CA ASN A 197 -16.15 -15.65 2.14
C ASN A 197 -16.63 -16.42 0.90
N GLY A 198 -16.66 -15.77 -0.28
CA GLY A 198 -17.15 -16.35 -1.52
C GLY A 198 -18.66 -16.60 -1.59
N SER A 199 -19.45 -15.98 -0.72
CA SER A 199 -20.92 -16.11 -0.73
C SER A 199 -21.59 -15.33 -1.85
N TYR A 200 -20.95 -14.25 -2.32
CA TYR A 200 -21.51 -13.35 -3.33
C TYR A 200 -20.48 -12.99 -4.40
N ILE A 201 -20.94 -12.88 -5.64
CA ILE A 201 -20.12 -12.49 -6.79
C ILE A 201 -20.81 -11.29 -7.45
N ALA A 202 -20.09 -10.19 -7.63
CA ALA A 202 -20.55 -9.03 -8.37
C ALA A 202 -19.85 -8.98 -9.74
N ALA A 203 -20.60 -8.67 -10.78
CA ALA A 203 -20.07 -8.52 -12.14
C ALA A 203 -20.68 -7.30 -12.84
N GLY A 204 -19.87 -6.60 -13.61
CA GLY A 204 -20.31 -5.47 -14.44
C GLY A 204 -20.11 -5.74 -15.93
N SER A 205 -21.13 -5.46 -16.73
CA SER A 205 -21.06 -5.65 -18.18
C SER A 205 -20.85 -4.35 -18.96
N GLU A 206 -20.30 -4.48 -20.15
CA GLU A 206 -20.18 -3.39 -21.13
C GLU A 206 -21.55 -2.90 -21.63
N ALA A 207 -22.62 -3.68 -21.45
CA ALA A 207 -23.99 -3.26 -21.73
C ALA A 207 -24.60 -2.37 -20.63
N GLY A 208 -23.89 -2.20 -19.51
CA GLY A 208 -24.31 -1.35 -18.39
C GLY A 208 -25.18 -2.04 -17.35
N SER A 209 -25.11 -3.37 -17.25
CA SER A 209 -25.76 -4.13 -16.19
C SER A 209 -24.77 -4.47 -15.08
N ILE A 210 -25.19 -4.22 -13.83
CA ILE A 210 -24.51 -4.68 -12.61
C ILE A 210 -25.29 -5.89 -12.10
N TYR A 211 -24.60 -7.00 -11.89
CA TYR A 211 -25.17 -8.25 -11.39
C TYR A 211 -24.63 -8.56 -10.00
N LEU A 212 -25.50 -9.09 -9.13
CA LEU A 212 -25.08 -9.80 -7.93
C LEU A 212 -25.59 -11.24 -7.97
N PHE A 213 -24.68 -12.18 -7.79
CA PHE A 213 -24.97 -13.61 -7.72
C PHE A 213 -24.79 -14.12 -6.30
N ASP A 214 -25.57 -15.14 -5.93
CA ASP A 214 -25.21 -16.03 -4.82
C ASP A 214 -24.12 -17.02 -5.25
N ARG A 215 -23.54 -17.73 -4.28
CA ARG A 215 -22.51 -18.75 -4.53
C ARG A 215 -22.98 -19.92 -5.41
N ASP A 216 -24.28 -20.19 -5.46
CA ASP A 216 -24.85 -21.24 -6.31
C ASP A 216 -25.08 -20.75 -7.76
N GLY A 217 -24.74 -19.48 -8.04
CA GLY A 217 -24.85 -18.86 -9.34
C GLY A 217 -26.24 -18.29 -9.63
N ARG A 218 -27.14 -18.17 -8.64
CA ARG A 218 -28.43 -17.51 -8.84
C ARG A 218 -28.24 -16.00 -8.83
N ILE A 219 -28.86 -15.31 -9.79
CA ILE A 219 -28.93 -13.84 -9.78
C ILE A 219 -29.82 -13.43 -8.61
N ILE A 220 -29.25 -12.71 -7.64
CA ILE A 220 -29.98 -12.09 -6.53
C ILE A 220 -30.70 -10.84 -7.04
N TRP A 221 -29.97 -10.01 -7.78
CA TRP A 221 -30.52 -8.84 -8.46
C TRP A 221 -29.65 -8.40 -9.64
N THR A 222 -30.26 -7.60 -10.51
CA THR A 222 -29.59 -6.87 -11.58
C THR A 222 -29.99 -5.40 -11.49
N TYR A 223 -29.01 -4.51 -11.63
CA TYR A 223 -29.22 -3.07 -11.70
C TYR A 223 -28.72 -2.55 -13.06
N GLY A 224 -29.60 -1.92 -13.84
CA GLY A 224 -29.25 -1.32 -15.12
C GLY A 224 -28.77 0.13 -14.94
N SER A 225 -27.46 0.36 -15.06
CA SER A 225 -26.88 1.71 -15.09
C SER A 225 -27.18 2.44 -16.40
N GLY A 226 -27.39 1.68 -17.49
CA GLY A 226 -27.57 2.17 -18.85
C GLY A 226 -26.28 2.64 -19.52
N LEU A 227 -25.13 2.51 -18.85
CA LEU A 227 -23.83 2.97 -19.31
C LEU A 227 -22.80 1.86 -19.16
N GLY A 228 -22.00 1.61 -20.20
CA GLY A 228 -20.98 0.57 -20.18
C GLY A 228 -20.00 0.73 -19.02
N LEU A 229 -19.84 -0.33 -18.25
CA LEU A 229 -19.05 -0.32 -17.02
C LEU A 229 -17.56 -0.47 -17.32
N SER A 230 -16.73 0.10 -16.45
CA SER A 230 -15.26 -0.03 -16.46
C SER A 230 -14.72 -0.79 -15.25
N GLY A 231 -15.50 -0.92 -14.18
CA GLY A 231 -15.10 -1.68 -13.00
C GLY A 231 -16.27 -1.93 -12.05
N VAL A 232 -16.16 -2.99 -11.24
CA VAL A 232 -17.13 -3.37 -10.21
C VAL A 232 -16.42 -3.93 -8.99
N SER A 233 -16.87 -3.55 -7.80
CA SER A 233 -16.33 -4.05 -6.54
C SER A 233 -17.42 -4.31 -5.51
N ILE A 234 -17.26 -5.38 -4.74
CA ILE A 234 -18.19 -5.77 -3.67
C ILE A 234 -17.58 -5.57 -2.28
N ALA A 235 -18.41 -5.14 -1.33
CA ALA A 235 -18.07 -5.14 0.09
C ALA A 235 -17.77 -6.57 0.57
N GLY A 236 -16.89 -6.71 1.57
CA GLY A 236 -16.45 -8.02 2.04
C GLY A 236 -17.58 -8.93 2.53
N ASP A 237 -18.61 -8.32 3.13
CA ASP A 237 -19.83 -8.97 3.62
C ASP A 237 -20.94 -9.11 2.57
N GLY A 238 -20.77 -8.54 1.37
CA GLY A 238 -21.78 -8.51 0.31
C GLY A 238 -22.87 -7.44 0.48
N SER A 239 -22.76 -6.56 1.49
CA SER A 239 -23.80 -5.55 1.79
C SER A 239 -23.97 -4.47 0.71
N TYR A 240 -22.91 -4.21 -0.06
CA TYR A 240 -22.87 -3.20 -1.09
C TYR A 240 -22.02 -3.60 -2.30
N VAL A 241 -22.41 -3.11 -3.46
CA VAL A 241 -21.68 -3.19 -4.73
C VAL A 241 -21.48 -1.77 -5.26
N ALA A 242 -20.23 -1.41 -5.53
CA ALA A 242 -19.89 -0.20 -6.27
C ALA A 242 -19.59 -0.55 -7.73
N ALA A 243 -19.93 0.36 -8.63
CA ALA A 243 -19.61 0.24 -10.05
C ALA A 243 -19.19 1.58 -10.63
N ALA A 244 -18.31 1.53 -11.61
CA ALA A 244 -17.84 2.67 -12.37
C ALA A 244 -18.20 2.51 -13.85
N SER A 245 -18.62 3.61 -14.50
CA SER A 245 -18.88 3.66 -15.93
C SER A 245 -17.78 4.39 -16.69
N ARG A 246 -17.60 4.01 -17.96
CA ARG A 246 -16.68 4.70 -18.89
C ARG A 246 -17.06 6.16 -19.18
N LEU A 247 -18.26 6.60 -18.76
CA LEU A 247 -18.75 7.98 -18.95
C LEU A 247 -18.78 8.77 -17.64
N ASN A 248 -17.94 8.37 -16.67
CA ASN A 248 -17.62 9.12 -15.46
C ASN A 248 -18.66 9.00 -14.33
N ASP A 249 -19.57 8.03 -14.42
CA ASP A 249 -20.58 7.77 -13.39
C ASP A 249 -20.12 6.68 -12.42
N LEU A 250 -20.27 6.95 -11.13
CA LEU A 250 -20.16 5.99 -10.05
C LEU A 250 -21.53 5.65 -9.51
N TYR A 251 -21.71 4.39 -9.14
CA TYR A 251 -22.93 3.85 -8.56
C TYR A 251 -22.59 3.10 -7.29
N MET A 252 -23.45 3.20 -6.28
CA MET A 252 -23.43 2.34 -5.10
C MET A 252 -24.81 1.72 -4.93
N VAL A 253 -24.87 0.39 -4.95
CA VAL A 253 -26.10 -0.41 -4.90
C VAL A 253 -26.00 -1.33 -3.68
N ASN A 254 -27.09 -1.45 -2.91
CA ASN A 254 -27.10 -2.34 -1.75
C ASN A 254 -27.36 -3.80 -2.11
N ASP A 255 -27.24 -4.68 -1.13
CA ASP A 255 -27.56 -6.12 -1.17
C ASP A 255 -28.95 -6.48 -1.70
N ARG A 256 -29.89 -5.53 -1.75
CA ARG A 256 -31.25 -5.68 -2.29
C ARG A 256 -31.41 -5.15 -3.71
N GLY A 257 -30.35 -4.69 -4.35
CA GLY A 257 -30.39 -4.14 -5.71
C GLY A 257 -30.94 -2.71 -5.78
N VAL A 258 -31.01 -2.00 -4.65
CA VAL A 258 -31.49 -0.62 -4.59
C VAL A 258 -30.31 0.33 -4.70
N LEU A 259 -30.37 1.27 -5.65
CA LEU A 259 -29.39 2.35 -5.77
C LEU A 259 -29.42 3.21 -4.49
N VAL A 260 -28.27 3.31 -3.83
CA VAL A 260 -28.05 4.17 -2.66
C VAL A 260 -27.73 5.59 -3.13
N TRP A 261 -26.78 5.72 -4.05
CA TRP A 261 -26.43 6.98 -4.69
C TRP A 261 -25.72 6.75 -6.02
N SER A 262 -25.72 7.78 -6.86
CA SER A 262 -24.84 7.91 -8.02
C SER A 262 -24.11 9.26 -8.02
N ARG A 263 -22.92 9.32 -8.62
CA ARG A 263 -22.08 10.52 -8.70
C ARG A 263 -21.37 10.59 -10.05
N LYS A 264 -21.23 11.80 -10.58
CA LYS A 264 -20.32 12.08 -11.70
C LYS A 264 -18.99 12.60 -11.16
N ILE A 265 -17.90 11.95 -11.52
CA ILE A 265 -16.56 12.32 -11.02
C ILE A 265 -15.81 13.27 -11.96
N GLY A 266 -16.33 13.48 -13.18
CA GLY A 266 -15.76 14.40 -14.18
C GLY A 266 -14.60 13.83 -14.99
N TRP A 267 -14.14 12.63 -14.66
CA TRP A 267 -13.03 11.90 -15.29
C TRP A 267 -13.45 10.46 -15.58
N SER A 268 -12.81 9.79 -16.55
CA SER A 268 -13.08 8.38 -16.85
C SER A 268 -12.48 7.51 -15.73
N PRO A 269 -13.31 6.85 -14.90
CA PRO A 269 -12.80 5.88 -13.95
C PRO A 269 -12.31 4.64 -14.70
N LEU A 270 -11.06 4.29 -14.43
CA LEU A 270 -10.48 3.04 -14.86
C LEU A 270 -11.13 1.88 -14.10
N ASP A 271 -11.24 1.99 -12.78
CA ASP A 271 -11.77 0.94 -11.92
C ASP A 271 -12.22 1.50 -10.54
N VAL A 272 -12.88 0.67 -9.73
CA VAL A 272 -13.50 1.01 -8.44
C VAL A 272 -13.23 -0.05 -7.37
N ALA A 273 -13.10 0.37 -6.11
CA ALA A 273 -12.97 -0.52 -4.97
C ALA A 273 -13.90 -0.12 -3.81
N VAL A 274 -14.49 -1.11 -3.14
CA VAL A 274 -15.20 -0.92 -1.87
C VAL A 274 -14.30 -1.30 -0.70
N LEU A 275 -14.03 -0.33 0.19
CA LEU A 275 -13.21 -0.45 1.39
C LEU A 275 -14.06 -0.60 2.66
N ASP A 276 -13.41 -0.97 3.76
CA ASP A 276 -13.82 -0.87 5.17
C ASP A 276 -15.26 -1.29 5.45
N HIS A 277 -15.53 -2.57 5.69
CA HIS A 277 -16.84 -3.09 6.15
C HIS A 277 -18.07 -2.30 5.58
N GLY A 278 -18.01 -1.87 4.32
CA GLY A 278 -19.06 -1.16 3.60
C GLY A 278 -19.10 0.38 3.61
N LEU A 279 -18.03 1.14 3.91
CA LEU A 279 -18.17 2.60 4.11
C LEU A 279 -17.29 3.57 3.30
N THR A 280 -16.40 3.10 2.44
CA THR A 280 -15.69 3.98 1.48
C THR A 280 -15.66 3.37 0.08
N VAL A 281 -15.99 4.16 -0.94
CA VAL A 281 -15.83 3.81 -2.35
C VAL A 281 -14.63 4.57 -2.90
N ALA A 282 -13.62 3.85 -3.34
CA ALA A 282 -12.45 4.40 -4.02
C ALA A 282 -12.61 4.26 -5.53
N ALA A 283 -12.50 5.35 -6.28
CA ALA A 283 -12.55 5.36 -7.73
C ALA A 283 -11.21 5.82 -8.29
N LEU A 284 -10.58 4.99 -9.10
CA LEU A 284 -9.31 5.30 -9.74
C LEU A 284 -9.54 5.75 -11.19
N THR A 285 -8.89 6.83 -11.61
CA THR A 285 -8.91 7.29 -13.01
C THR A 285 -7.68 6.82 -13.76
N GLU A 286 -7.77 6.78 -15.09
CA GLU A 286 -6.65 6.40 -15.99
C GLU A 286 -5.39 7.24 -15.76
N GLU A 287 -5.55 8.52 -15.38
CA GLU A 287 -4.45 9.45 -15.09
C GLU A 287 -3.81 9.25 -13.70
N GLY A 288 -4.26 8.25 -12.94
CA GLY A 288 -3.77 7.95 -11.59
C GLY A 288 -4.39 8.80 -10.49
N GLY A 289 -5.56 9.42 -10.73
CA GLY A 289 -6.32 10.13 -9.71
C GLY A 289 -7.21 9.17 -8.92
N LEU A 290 -7.01 9.07 -7.61
CA LEU A 290 -7.81 8.27 -6.70
C LEU A 290 -8.78 9.18 -5.94
N TYR A 291 -10.07 8.91 -6.04
CA TYR A 291 -11.14 9.67 -5.40
C TYR A 291 -11.87 8.80 -4.40
N LEU A 292 -11.95 9.24 -3.14
CA LEU A 292 -12.59 8.52 -2.05
C LEU A 292 -13.96 9.13 -1.75
N TYR A 293 -14.98 8.30 -1.69
CA TYR A 293 -16.35 8.69 -1.40
C TYR A 293 -16.85 7.97 -0.14
N SER A 294 -17.52 8.69 0.75
CA SER A 294 -18.21 8.08 1.89
C SER A 294 -19.38 7.20 1.41
N ARG A 295 -19.92 6.39 2.32
CA ARG A 295 -21.15 5.63 2.12
C ARG A 295 -22.34 6.47 1.63
N GLU A 296 -22.39 7.76 1.98
CA GLU A 296 -23.43 8.70 1.55
C GLU A 296 -23.13 9.33 0.17
N GLY A 297 -22.00 8.99 -0.44
CA GLY A 297 -21.56 9.48 -1.73
C GLY A 297 -20.93 10.88 -1.66
N ASN A 298 -20.41 11.28 -0.50
CA ASN A 298 -19.69 12.54 -0.35
C ASN A 298 -18.21 12.32 -0.64
N LEU A 299 -17.57 13.19 -1.43
CA LEU A 299 -16.12 13.12 -1.65
C LEU A 299 -15.40 13.41 -0.33
N THR A 300 -14.65 12.44 0.20
CA THR A 300 -13.92 12.55 1.47
C THR A 300 -12.43 12.79 1.29
N GLY A 301 -11.87 12.43 0.13
CA GLY A 301 -10.46 12.66 -0.16
C GLY A 301 -10.11 12.45 -1.63
N THR A 302 -8.99 13.04 -2.05
CA THR A 302 -8.39 12.78 -3.36
C THR A 302 -6.89 12.57 -3.21
N PHE A 303 -6.36 11.61 -3.94
CA PHE A 303 -4.95 11.27 -3.95
C PHE A 303 -4.44 11.09 -5.38
N ALA A 304 -3.17 11.37 -5.64
CA ALA A 304 -2.56 11.18 -6.94
C ALA A 304 -1.48 10.09 -6.87
N LEU A 305 -1.65 9.03 -7.64
CA LEU A 305 -0.67 7.98 -7.82
C LEU A 305 0.50 8.41 -8.74
N ASN A 306 0.55 9.69 -9.15
CA ASN A 306 1.66 10.30 -9.88
C ASN A 306 2.00 9.61 -11.22
N GLY A 307 1.00 9.45 -12.07
CA GLY A 307 1.15 8.98 -13.44
C GLY A 307 0.00 8.09 -13.88
N PRO A 308 -0.10 7.83 -15.20
CA PRO A 308 -1.14 6.99 -15.75
C PRO A 308 -0.97 5.54 -15.30
N VAL A 309 -2.10 4.92 -14.97
CA VAL A 309 -2.20 3.60 -14.35
C VAL A 309 -3.01 2.67 -15.25
N HIS A 310 -2.68 1.38 -15.23
CA HIS A 310 -3.38 0.35 -15.99
C HIS A 310 -4.23 -0.56 -15.10
N GLY A 311 -3.82 -0.78 -13.86
CA GLY A 311 -4.54 -1.59 -12.89
C GLY A 311 -4.14 -1.21 -11.48
N PHE A 312 -5.02 -1.48 -10.52
CA PHE A 312 -4.72 -1.24 -9.13
C PHE A 312 -5.43 -2.22 -8.21
N SER A 313 -4.94 -2.28 -6.99
CA SER A 313 -5.60 -2.94 -5.89
C SER A 313 -5.34 -2.14 -4.63
N ILE A 314 -6.34 -2.07 -3.77
CA ILE A 314 -6.29 -1.40 -2.49
C ILE A 314 -6.72 -2.40 -1.41
N SER A 315 -5.98 -2.44 -0.31
CA SER A 315 -6.33 -3.28 0.84
C SER A 315 -7.68 -2.85 1.40
N LYS A 316 -8.40 -3.78 2.03
CA LYS A 316 -9.76 -3.51 2.50
C LYS A 316 -9.81 -2.43 3.57
N ASP A 317 -8.78 -2.33 4.41
CA ASP A 317 -8.60 -1.26 5.40
C ASP A 317 -8.18 0.09 4.78
N GLY A 318 -7.96 0.14 3.47
CA GLY A 318 -7.44 1.31 2.77
C GLY A 318 -5.96 1.60 3.06
N SER A 319 -5.26 0.81 3.88
CA SER A 319 -3.89 1.17 4.30
C SER A 319 -2.82 0.90 3.23
N TYR A 320 -3.13 0.17 2.16
CA TYR A 320 -2.14 -0.23 1.15
C TYR A 320 -2.71 -0.17 -0.26
N ILE A 321 -1.91 0.30 -1.23
CA ILE A 321 -2.25 0.32 -2.65
C ILE A 321 -1.11 -0.31 -3.44
N ALA A 322 -1.43 -1.21 -4.35
CA ALA A 322 -0.54 -1.63 -5.43
C ALA A 322 -1.10 -1.12 -6.75
N ALA A 323 -0.27 -0.53 -7.59
CA ALA A 323 -0.69 -0.02 -8.90
C ALA A 323 0.33 -0.36 -9.98
N SER A 324 -0.18 -0.75 -11.14
CA SER A 324 0.60 -0.92 -12.37
C SER A 324 0.48 0.33 -13.23
N TYR A 325 1.59 0.72 -13.86
CA TYR A 325 1.69 1.98 -14.60
C TYR A 325 1.76 1.77 -16.10
N ASP A 326 1.15 2.69 -16.84
CA ASP A 326 1.07 2.63 -18.29
C ASP A 326 2.45 2.89 -18.94
N ARG A 327 2.51 2.64 -20.25
CA ARG A 327 3.71 2.73 -21.07
C ARG A 327 4.33 4.13 -20.99
N PRO A 328 5.66 4.24 -20.83
CA PRO A 328 6.65 3.16 -20.99
C PRO A 328 7.06 2.46 -19.68
N SER A 329 6.44 2.78 -18.55
CA SER A 329 7.07 2.62 -17.23
C SER A 329 7.34 1.18 -16.81
N ARG A 330 6.56 0.16 -17.26
CA ARG A 330 6.72 -1.26 -16.83
C ARG A 330 6.76 -1.43 -15.30
N GLU A 331 6.25 -0.44 -14.59
CA GLU A 331 6.44 -0.29 -13.16
C GLU A 331 5.24 -0.82 -12.39
N LEU A 332 5.54 -1.60 -11.37
CA LEU A 332 4.67 -1.84 -10.23
C LEU A 332 5.09 -0.88 -9.13
N ARG A 333 4.15 -0.12 -8.56
CA ARG A 333 4.41 0.70 -7.38
C ARG A 333 3.53 0.26 -6.23
N PHE A 334 4.14 0.27 -5.04
CA PHE A 334 3.46 0.00 -3.79
C PHE A 334 3.43 1.27 -2.95
N PHE A 335 2.23 1.63 -2.54
CA PHE A 335 1.96 2.70 -1.61
C PHE A 335 1.40 2.11 -0.34
N ALA A 336 1.74 2.73 0.77
CA ALA A 336 0.95 2.56 1.98
C ALA A 336 0.39 3.92 2.33
N GLU A 337 -0.73 3.94 3.03
CA GLU A 337 -1.16 5.07 3.83
C GLU A 337 0.12 5.61 4.48
N ALA A 338 0.45 6.84 4.11
CA ALA A 338 1.35 7.64 4.88
C ALA A 338 0.71 7.59 6.24
N LEU A 339 1.38 6.90 7.17
CA LEU A 339 1.26 7.22 8.58
C LEU A 339 1.09 8.73 8.59
N PRO A 340 -0.02 9.25 9.15
CA PRO A 340 -0.29 10.69 9.14
C PRO A 340 1.06 11.26 9.41
N GLU A 341 1.56 12.13 8.48
CA GLU A 341 2.88 12.72 8.66
C GLU A 341 2.91 12.92 10.16
N GLN A 342 3.81 12.21 10.86
CA GLN A 342 4.32 12.82 12.06
C GLN A 342 4.86 14.03 11.39
N THR A 343 4.05 15.10 11.43
CA THR A 343 4.45 16.41 11.01
C THR A 343 5.78 16.40 11.66
N ALA A 344 6.81 16.55 10.86
CA ALA A 344 8.06 16.91 11.45
C ALA A 344 7.84 18.33 12.05
N ALA A 345 6.90 18.54 13.01
CA ALA A 345 7.39 18.68 14.36
C ALA A 345 8.59 17.76 14.44
N LYS A 346 9.76 18.34 14.18
CA LYS A 346 10.95 17.91 14.86
C LYS A 346 10.50 17.62 16.29
N GLU A 347 10.06 16.40 16.57
CA GLU A 347 10.27 15.81 17.86
C GLU A 347 11.79 15.86 17.91
N SER A 348 12.22 16.91 18.59
CA SER A 348 13.63 17.17 18.77
C SER A 348 14.16 15.84 19.29
N PRO A 349 15.17 15.25 18.61
CA PRO A 349 15.61 13.90 18.90
C PRO A 349 15.72 13.77 20.42
N VAL A 350 15.08 12.74 21.01
CA VAL A 350 14.97 12.59 22.47
C VAL A 350 16.34 12.89 23.05
N GLU A 351 16.44 14.02 23.76
CA GLU A 351 17.71 14.47 24.29
C GLU A 351 18.00 13.61 25.50
N VAL A 352 19.03 12.78 25.38
CA VAL A 352 19.47 11.90 26.46
C VAL A 352 20.75 12.48 27.03
N ILE A 353 20.70 12.90 28.29
CA ILE A 353 21.90 13.29 29.02
C ILE A 353 22.54 12.04 29.59
N LEU A 354 23.73 11.70 29.11
CA LEU A 354 24.51 10.56 29.59
C LEU A 354 25.55 11.05 30.59
N LEU A 355 25.34 10.75 31.87
CA LEU A 355 26.32 10.96 32.93
C LEU A 355 27.14 9.67 33.10
N ALA A 356 28.42 9.75 32.75
CA ALA A 356 29.37 8.66 32.96
C ALA A 356 30.75 9.29 33.20
N ASN A 357 31.57 8.66 34.05
CA ASN A 357 32.98 9.06 34.14
C ASN A 357 33.74 8.64 32.86
N SER A 358 34.94 9.17 32.69
CA SER A 358 35.78 8.90 31.51
C SER A 358 35.97 7.40 31.21
N VAL A 359 36.13 6.59 32.25
CA VAL A 359 36.42 5.15 32.15
C VAL A 359 35.19 4.32 31.81
N ASP A 360 34.04 4.62 32.43
CA ASP A 360 32.78 3.92 32.17
C ASP A 360 32.20 4.30 30.80
N LEU A 361 32.51 5.50 30.29
CA LEU A 361 32.17 5.93 28.93
C LEU A 361 32.92 5.12 27.86
N ASP A 362 34.23 4.95 28.03
CA ASP A 362 35.06 4.15 27.11
C ASP A 362 34.56 2.71 27.00
N GLY A 363 34.13 2.13 28.13
CA GLY A 363 33.52 0.80 28.19
C GLY A 363 32.12 0.69 27.56
N ALA A 364 31.44 1.82 27.33
CA ALA A 364 30.05 1.90 26.89
C ALA A 364 29.87 2.58 25.52
N LEU A 365 30.91 2.63 24.68
CA LEU A 365 30.83 3.18 23.32
C LEU A 365 29.73 2.51 22.47
N ASP A 366 29.50 1.22 22.67
CA ASP A 366 28.42 0.46 22.03
C ASP A 366 27.01 0.87 22.54
N LEU A 367 26.89 1.41 23.76
CA LEU A 367 25.67 2.05 24.24
C LEU A 367 25.40 3.37 23.52
N LEU A 368 26.44 4.19 23.38
CA LEU A 368 26.36 5.47 22.69
C LEU A 368 25.92 5.27 21.23
N LEU A 369 26.49 4.28 20.55
CA LEU A 369 26.11 3.90 19.20
C LEU A 369 24.65 3.41 19.15
N PHE A 370 24.25 2.55 20.09
CA PHE A 370 22.88 2.05 20.18
C PHE A 370 21.84 3.17 20.39
N LEU A 371 22.08 4.10 21.31
CA LEU A 371 21.16 5.21 21.57
C LEU A 371 21.06 6.14 20.35
N LYS A 372 22.19 6.45 19.70
CA LYS A 372 22.21 7.27 18.48
C LYS A 372 21.52 6.57 17.30
N SER A 373 21.73 5.27 17.11
CA SER A 373 21.07 4.51 16.04
C SER A 373 19.57 4.35 16.27
N SER A 374 19.12 4.47 17.53
CA SER A 374 17.70 4.45 17.92
C SER A 374 17.07 5.85 17.90
N GLY A 375 17.74 6.86 17.32
CA GLY A 375 17.17 8.19 17.11
C GLY A 375 17.38 9.21 18.25
N ALA A 376 18.10 8.86 19.32
CA ALA A 376 18.38 9.78 20.42
C ALA A 376 19.51 10.78 20.09
N ARG A 377 19.40 12.01 20.58
CA ARG A 377 20.54 12.94 20.65
C ARG A 377 21.19 12.81 22.01
N VAL A 378 22.30 12.10 22.07
CA VAL A 378 23.02 11.87 23.32
C VAL A 378 24.03 12.99 23.58
N ILE A 379 23.93 13.63 24.75
CA ILE A 379 24.94 14.55 25.28
C ILE A 379 25.63 13.87 26.44
N HIS A 380 26.91 13.55 26.29
CA HIS A 380 27.72 13.09 27.41
C HIS A 380 28.16 14.30 28.25
N VAL A 381 28.06 14.19 29.58
CA VAL A 381 28.39 15.25 30.53
C VAL A 381 29.21 14.72 31.71
N SER A 382 30.07 15.59 32.25
CA SER A 382 30.72 15.36 33.54
C SER A 382 29.72 15.53 34.69
N ALA A 383 30.03 15.00 35.89
CA ALA A 383 29.16 15.19 37.06
C ALA A 383 28.99 16.67 37.44
N SER A 384 30.04 17.49 37.31
CA SER A 384 29.95 18.93 37.55
C SER A 384 29.03 19.63 36.53
N ASP A 385 29.19 19.32 35.24
CA ASP A 385 28.33 19.90 34.20
C ASP A 385 26.87 19.45 34.35
N PHE A 386 26.67 18.20 34.77
CA PHE A 386 25.35 17.67 35.04
C PHE A 386 24.65 18.46 36.14
N MET A 387 25.32 18.63 37.29
CA MET A 387 24.73 19.32 38.45
C MET A 387 24.39 20.78 38.15
N ASP A 388 25.21 21.45 37.33
CA ASP A 388 25.05 22.87 37.03
C ASP A 388 24.04 23.15 35.90
N ARG A 389 23.98 22.29 34.87
CA ARG A 389 23.27 22.62 33.61
C ARG A 389 22.20 21.62 33.20
N TYR A 390 22.30 20.36 33.60
CA TYR A 390 21.47 19.26 33.05
C TYR A 390 20.67 18.48 34.10
N ARG A 391 20.76 18.86 35.37
CA ARG A 391 20.04 18.21 36.48
C ARG A 391 18.53 18.18 36.30
N GLN A 392 17.95 19.14 35.56
CA GLN A 392 16.52 19.23 35.27
C GLN A 392 16.14 18.68 33.87
N SER A 393 17.07 18.04 33.15
CA SER A 393 16.79 17.47 31.82
C SER A 393 15.77 16.34 31.90
N GLY A 394 14.94 16.23 30.85
CA GLY A 394 13.82 15.29 30.80
C GLY A 394 14.23 13.82 30.83
N SER A 395 15.28 13.44 30.10
CA SER A 395 15.78 12.06 30.04
C SER A 395 17.26 12.01 30.43
N VAL A 396 17.58 11.34 31.54
CA VAL A 396 18.94 11.20 32.07
C VAL A 396 19.29 9.73 32.20
N VAL A 397 20.44 9.32 31.67
CA VAL A 397 21.03 8.00 31.85
C VAL A 397 22.33 8.15 32.62
N ILE A 398 22.48 7.39 33.70
CA ILE A 398 23.68 7.39 34.53
C ILE A 398 24.32 6.01 34.45
N LEU A 399 25.59 5.97 34.04
CA LEU A 399 26.41 4.77 34.08
C LEU A 399 27.34 4.85 35.29
N GLY A 400 27.19 3.88 36.19
CA GLY A 400 28.00 3.77 37.40
C GLY A 400 27.17 3.72 38.68
N GLY A 401 27.71 3.04 39.69
CA GLY A 401 27.07 2.85 40.98
C GLY A 401 27.34 3.97 41.99
N PRO A 402 26.88 3.83 43.25
CA PRO A 402 27.05 4.81 44.32
C PRO A 402 28.53 5.08 44.69
N ASP A 403 29.43 4.19 44.32
CA ASP A 403 30.88 4.29 44.57
C ASP A 403 31.68 4.69 43.31
N ALA A 404 30.99 5.12 42.24
CA ALA A 404 31.63 5.56 41.00
C ALA A 404 32.47 6.84 41.19
N TYR A 405 33.62 6.88 40.49
CA TYR A 405 34.57 7.99 40.50
C TYR A 405 34.03 9.25 39.80
N GLU A 406 34.80 10.35 39.87
CA GLU A 406 34.48 11.64 39.21
C GLU A 406 33.11 12.20 39.65
N GLN A 407 32.77 12.02 40.93
CA GLN A 407 31.54 12.54 41.57
C GLN A 407 30.22 11.93 41.05
N VAL A 408 30.26 11.02 40.07
CA VAL A 408 29.07 10.27 39.58
C VAL A 408 28.39 9.50 40.71
N GLY A 409 29.17 8.85 41.59
CA GLY A 409 28.62 8.15 42.75
C GLY A 409 27.90 9.08 43.73
N GLY A 410 28.31 10.35 43.82
CA GLY A 410 27.59 11.36 44.60
C GLY A 410 26.18 11.60 44.06
N VAL A 411 26.03 11.71 42.75
CA VAL A 411 24.72 11.89 42.08
C VAL A 411 23.84 10.65 42.26
N VAL A 412 24.40 9.45 42.11
CA VAL A 412 23.65 8.19 42.26
C VAL A 412 23.11 8.02 43.69
N ARG A 413 23.89 8.40 44.71
CA ARG A 413 23.46 8.36 46.12
C ARG A 413 22.31 9.33 46.43
N GLU A 414 22.16 10.40 45.66
CA GLU A 414 21.03 11.32 45.79
C GLU A 414 19.74 10.76 45.16
N ILE A 415 19.86 9.90 44.13
CA ILE A 415 18.73 9.35 43.39
C ILE A 415 18.19 8.06 44.00
N LEU A 416 19.08 7.18 44.47
CA LEU A 416 18.74 5.83 44.92
C LEU A 416 18.65 5.73 46.44
N SER A 417 17.69 4.93 46.91
CA SER A 417 17.56 4.59 48.33
C SER A 417 18.74 3.75 48.83
N GLU A 418 18.97 3.73 50.15
CA GLU A 418 20.05 2.94 50.76
C GLU A 418 19.97 1.43 50.42
N ASP A 419 18.77 0.88 50.27
CA ASP A 419 18.59 -0.53 49.90
C ASP A 419 18.95 -0.79 48.42
N GLU A 420 18.59 0.12 47.51
CA GLU A 420 18.97 0.05 46.09
C GLU A 420 20.49 0.23 45.93
N GLN A 421 21.10 1.12 46.70
CA GLN A 421 22.55 1.27 46.73
C GLN A 421 23.26 0.02 47.27
N ARG A 422 22.68 -0.64 48.28
CA ARG A 422 23.22 -1.90 48.82
C ARG A 422 23.13 -3.02 47.79
N ALA A 423 22.02 -3.13 47.08
CA ALA A 423 21.82 -4.12 46.01
C ALA A 423 22.87 -3.96 44.89
N ILE A 424 23.18 -2.72 44.48
CA ILE A 424 24.25 -2.48 43.50
C ILE A 424 25.61 -2.96 44.03
N ARG A 425 25.89 -2.87 45.34
CA ARG A 425 27.17 -3.30 45.92
C ARG A 425 27.29 -4.83 46.08
N GLU A 426 26.22 -5.59 45.87
CA GLU A 426 26.29 -7.05 45.97
C GLU A 426 27.16 -7.65 44.86
N PRO A 427 28.14 -8.51 45.17
CA PRO A 427 29.05 -9.06 44.17
C PRO A 427 28.31 -9.73 43.00
N GLY A 428 28.61 -9.29 41.77
CA GLY A 428 27.97 -9.80 40.55
C GLY A 428 26.62 -9.16 40.20
N SER A 429 26.19 -8.13 40.94
CA SER A 429 24.96 -7.40 40.62
C SER A 429 25.03 -6.72 39.25
N ARG A 430 23.85 -6.60 38.63
CA ARG A 430 23.62 -5.87 37.37
C ARG A 430 22.24 -5.24 37.43
N GLU A 431 22.17 -4.00 37.85
CA GLU A 431 20.90 -3.34 38.16
C GLU A 431 20.58 -2.23 37.18
N MET A 432 19.28 -2.03 36.96
CA MET A 432 18.72 -0.88 36.27
C MET A 432 17.55 -0.33 37.08
N TYR A 433 17.69 0.89 37.57
CA TYR A 433 16.64 1.61 38.30
C TYR A 433 16.11 2.74 37.44
N VAL A 434 14.78 2.89 37.43
CA VAL A 434 14.08 3.98 36.76
C VAL A 434 13.40 4.82 37.83
N LYS A 435 13.75 6.10 37.89
CA LYS A 435 13.14 7.08 38.79
C LYS A 435 12.46 8.17 37.98
N SER A 436 11.37 8.70 38.51
CA SER A 436 10.65 9.81 37.90
C SER A 436 10.52 10.97 38.87
N GLY A 437 10.60 12.20 38.37
CA GLY A 437 10.29 13.38 39.19
C GLY A 437 11.30 13.71 40.29
N VAL A 438 12.57 13.30 40.16
CA VAL A 438 13.60 13.48 41.21
C VAL A 438 13.93 14.95 41.42
N TRP A 439 14.20 15.70 40.34
CA TRP A 439 14.49 17.14 40.44
C TRP A 439 13.52 18.02 39.64
N ALA A 440 12.84 17.46 38.64
CA ALA A 440 11.85 18.18 37.83
C ALA A 440 10.64 17.29 37.48
N SER A 441 9.46 17.89 37.35
CA SER A 441 8.25 17.18 36.94
C SER A 441 8.40 16.60 35.53
N GLY A 442 7.98 15.35 35.33
CA GLY A 442 8.09 14.65 34.04
C GLY A 442 9.50 14.14 33.71
N GLN A 443 10.49 14.36 34.59
CA GLN A 443 11.83 13.82 34.42
C GLN A 443 11.86 12.30 34.58
N ARG A 444 12.68 11.62 33.77
CA ARG A 444 12.99 10.20 33.84
C ARG A 444 14.50 10.00 33.97
N ILE A 445 14.92 9.35 35.06
CA ILE A 445 16.31 9.06 35.38
C ILE A 445 16.50 7.56 35.39
N ILE A 446 17.49 7.09 34.65
CA ILE A 446 17.81 5.68 34.51
C ILE A 446 19.23 5.47 35.01
N VAL A 447 19.39 4.75 36.13
CA VAL A 447 20.69 4.38 36.68
C VAL A 447 20.99 2.94 36.29
N ILE A 448 22.09 2.72 35.58
CA ILE A 448 22.58 1.40 35.21
C ILE A 448 23.94 1.19 35.87
N ALA A 449 24.03 0.19 36.74
CA ALA A 449 25.22 -0.07 37.52
C ALA A 449 25.35 -1.56 37.86
N GLY A 450 26.60 -2.04 37.91
CA GLY A 450 26.94 -3.28 38.60
C GLY A 450 27.86 -3.03 39.78
N SER A 451 28.11 -4.08 40.55
CA SER A 451 29.03 -4.06 41.71
C SER A 451 30.47 -3.68 41.37
N ASP A 452 30.86 -3.83 40.11
CA ASP A 452 32.12 -3.37 39.56
C ASP A 452 31.95 -2.85 38.11
N ARG A 453 33.07 -2.52 37.48
CA ARG A 453 33.10 -2.01 36.10
C ARG A 453 32.61 -3.03 35.09
N ALA A 454 32.98 -4.30 35.24
CA ALA A 454 32.55 -5.37 34.33
C ALA A 454 31.04 -5.59 34.44
N GLY A 455 30.50 -5.61 35.66
CA GLY A 455 29.07 -5.68 35.93
C GLY A 455 28.32 -4.50 35.32
N THR A 456 28.88 -3.28 35.36
CA THR A 456 28.28 -2.10 34.72
C THR A 456 28.26 -2.24 33.18
N MET A 457 29.34 -2.73 32.58
CA MET A 457 29.42 -3.04 31.13
C MET A 457 28.47 -4.15 30.69
N GLU A 458 28.21 -5.15 31.53
CA GLU A 458 27.22 -6.18 31.23
C GLU A 458 25.80 -5.68 31.43
N ALA A 459 25.55 -4.87 32.46
CA ALA A 459 24.24 -4.34 32.80
C ALA A 459 23.65 -3.50 31.65
N HIS A 460 24.40 -2.57 31.07
CA HIS A 460 23.85 -1.73 29.99
C HIS A 460 23.59 -2.51 28.69
N ARG A 461 24.32 -3.62 28.45
CA ARG A 461 24.03 -4.54 27.33
C ARG A 461 22.78 -5.37 27.60
N PHE A 462 22.66 -5.89 28.83
CA PHE A 462 21.52 -6.69 29.25
C PHE A 462 20.21 -5.89 29.20
N TYR A 463 20.24 -4.62 29.58
CA TYR A 463 19.04 -3.78 29.67
C TYR A 463 18.72 -2.94 28.42
N ARG A 464 19.38 -3.13 27.27
CA ARG A 464 19.18 -2.27 26.08
C ARG A 464 17.72 -2.13 25.63
N GLY A 465 17.00 -3.24 25.53
CA GLY A 465 15.59 -3.21 25.11
C GLY A 465 14.69 -2.47 26.11
N ARG A 466 14.94 -2.66 27.41
CA ARG A 466 14.23 -1.93 28.46
C ARG A 466 14.60 -0.44 28.47
N LEU A 467 15.87 -0.12 28.32
CA LEU A 467 16.37 1.25 28.23
C LEU A 467 15.71 2.02 27.07
N ALA A 468 15.62 1.42 25.88
CA ALA A 468 14.94 2.04 24.73
C ALA A 468 13.45 2.28 25.02
N SER A 469 12.76 1.26 25.55
CA SER A 469 11.34 1.39 25.94
C SER A 469 11.11 2.49 26.98
N GLU A 470 12.00 2.63 27.96
CA GLU A 470 11.91 3.68 28.97
C GLU A 470 12.28 5.06 28.41
N LEU A 471 13.04 5.15 27.32
CA LEU A 471 13.38 6.43 26.69
C LEU A 471 12.40 6.82 25.57
N GLY A 472 11.47 5.94 25.20
CA GLY A 472 10.57 6.13 24.05
C GLY A 472 11.32 6.09 22.72
N LEU A 473 12.39 5.28 22.64
CA LEU A 473 13.25 5.09 21.46
C LEU A 473 12.95 3.81 20.69
#